data_AF-A0A847HHF8-F1
#
_entry.id   AF-A0A847HHF8-F1
#
_cell.length_a   1.000
_cell.length_b   1.000
_cell.length_c   1.000
_cell.angle_alpha   90.00
_cell.angle_beta   90.00
_cell.angle_gamma   90.00
#
_symmetry.space_group_name_H-M   'P 1'
#
loop_
_entity.id
_entity.type
_entity.pdbx_description
1 polymer ?
#
loop_
_entity_poly.entity_id
_entity_poly.type
_entity_poly.pdbx_seq_one_letter_code
_entity_poly.pdbx_strand_id
1 'polypeptide(L)'
;MIGSISPKNIRLTLMLAFMVKLAGMGLAATPFSEKPVQVGNATKTGKSQVTTAIKSSGMRAIVNSALEGSRYYRPIGEWTGQLLHPDVDRRDPAGGVPFKIEQSPDRSMIGKTVWLRWDTSEPWEKWFYARRYDVHIDGGRLQKAIKDGLNPPVAIDGWKQVSPLESLSGARPGDMTVMLRNPVWDGNVLKVVEEPVQICGKSMALVRFKEDIGGNRRIVVH
;
A
#
# COMPACT_ATOMS: atom_id res chain seq x y z
N MET A 1 -25.20 -38.45 68.10
CA MET A 1 -26.12 -37.35 67.76
C MET A 1 -25.76 -36.82 66.38
N ILE A 2 -26.59 -36.28 65.49
CA ILE A 2 -28.04 -36.31 65.14
C ILE A 2 -28.05 -35.88 63.65
N GLY A 3 -28.83 -36.40 62.70
CA GLY A 3 -29.78 -37.51 62.62
C GLY A 3 -29.90 -37.94 61.14
N SER A 4 -30.13 -39.21 60.83
CA SER A 4 -31.46 -39.84 60.60
C SER A 4 -32.15 -39.50 59.26
N ILE A 5 -32.51 -40.56 58.52
CA ILE A 5 -33.70 -40.69 57.64
C ILE A 5 -33.61 -40.15 56.18
N SER A 6 -33.51 -41.13 55.27
CA SER A 6 -34.01 -41.17 53.88
C SER A 6 -35.40 -41.87 53.87
N PRO A 7 -36.20 -42.02 52.78
CA PRO A 7 -36.22 -41.46 51.41
C PRO A 7 -37.59 -40.83 51.02
N LYS A 8 -37.73 -40.33 49.77
CA LYS A 8 -38.99 -40.48 49.00
C LYS A 8 -38.71 -40.86 47.54
N ASN A 9 -39.39 -41.91 47.08
CA ASN A 9 -39.27 -42.52 45.74
C ASN A 9 -40.35 -41.99 44.76
N ILE A 10 -40.40 -42.57 43.53
CA ILE A 10 -41.55 -42.61 42.58
C ILE A 10 -41.71 -41.32 41.74
N ARG A 11 -41.75 -41.28 40.39
CA ARG A 11 -42.02 -42.24 39.28
C ARG A 11 -41.14 -41.87 38.06
N LEU A 12 -40.48 -42.80 37.36
CA LEU A 12 -40.96 -43.62 36.21
C LEU A 12 -40.94 -42.91 34.82
N THR A 13 -39.81 -43.10 34.10
CA THR A 13 -39.69 -43.64 32.72
C THR A 13 -40.34 -42.93 31.52
N LEU A 14 -39.56 -42.59 30.48
CA LEU A 14 -39.55 -43.26 29.14
C LEU A 14 -38.62 -42.55 28.11
N MET A 15 -37.75 -43.32 27.42
CA MET A 15 -37.02 -43.03 26.14
C MET A 15 -36.20 -41.72 26.02
N LEU A 16 -35.15 -41.61 25.20
CA LEU A 16 -34.76 -42.36 24.00
C LEU A 16 -33.23 -42.45 23.89
N ALA A 17 -32.69 -43.54 23.35
CA ALA A 17 -31.27 -43.65 23.07
C ALA A 17 -30.88 -42.87 21.81
N PHE A 18 -29.80 -42.07 21.86
CA PHE A 18 -28.78 -41.89 20.82
C PHE A 18 -27.75 -40.83 21.28
N MET A 19 -26.54 -41.26 21.66
CA MET A 19 -25.36 -40.37 21.62
C MET A 19 -24.17 -41.16 21.05
N VAL A 20 -24.00 -40.97 19.75
CA VAL A 20 -22.94 -41.56 18.93
C VAL A 20 -21.59 -41.02 19.39
N LYS A 21 -20.55 -41.85 19.32
CA LYS A 21 -19.15 -41.41 19.49
C LYS A 21 -18.81 -40.29 18.50
N LEU A 22 -18.74 -39.06 18.98
CA LEU A 22 -18.11 -37.98 18.20
C LEU A 22 -16.59 -38.09 18.34
N ALA A 23 -16.00 -38.95 17.51
CA ALA A 23 -14.58 -38.83 17.20
C ALA A 23 -14.38 -37.46 16.53
N GLY A 24 -13.46 -36.65 17.06
CA GLY A 24 -13.19 -35.31 16.55
C GLY A 24 -12.55 -35.36 15.16
N MET A 25 -13.37 -35.41 14.12
CA MET A 25 -12.94 -35.08 12.77
C MET A 25 -12.60 -33.59 12.76
N GLY A 26 -11.31 -33.27 12.76
CA GLY A 26 -10.84 -31.92 12.48
C GLY A 26 -11.29 -31.52 11.08
N LEU A 27 -12.34 -30.70 11.00
CA LEU A 27 -12.76 -30.02 9.78
C LEU A 27 -11.65 -29.03 9.39
N ALA A 28 -10.71 -29.49 8.56
CA ALA A 28 -9.83 -28.60 7.82
C ALA A 28 -10.69 -27.77 6.87
N ALA A 29 -11.01 -26.54 7.28
CA ALA A 29 -11.75 -25.61 6.45
C ALA A 29 -10.93 -25.30 5.20
N THR A 30 -11.37 -25.79 4.04
CA THR A 30 -10.83 -25.44 2.73
C THR A 30 -11.32 -24.03 2.37
N PRO A 31 -10.49 -22.97 2.40
CA PRO A 31 -10.98 -21.59 2.32
C PRO A 31 -11.35 -21.14 0.89
N PHE A 32 -11.16 -22.00 -0.12
CA PHE A 32 -11.09 -21.57 -1.51
C PHE A 32 -12.09 -22.31 -2.40
N SER A 33 -12.80 -21.54 -3.24
CA SER A 33 -13.53 -22.08 -4.39
C SER A 33 -12.55 -22.32 -5.53
N GLU A 34 -12.31 -23.59 -5.87
CA GLU A 34 -11.41 -23.99 -6.98
C GLU A 34 -11.94 -23.70 -8.39
N LYS A 35 -13.13 -23.08 -8.51
CA LYS A 35 -13.78 -22.82 -9.81
C LYS A 35 -13.01 -21.74 -10.59
N PRO A 36 -12.54 -22.03 -11.83
CA PRO A 36 -11.87 -21.03 -12.67
C PRO A 36 -12.82 -19.87 -13.00
N VAL A 37 -12.30 -18.64 -12.89
CA VAL A 37 -13.01 -17.46 -13.39
C VAL A 37 -12.89 -17.43 -14.91
N GLN A 38 -13.99 -17.73 -15.60
CA GLN A 38 -14.06 -17.68 -17.05
C GLN A 38 -14.06 -16.23 -17.54
N VAL A 39 -12.94 -15.79 -18.13
CA VAL A 39 -12.84 -14.49 -18.80
C VAL A 39 -13.16 -14.70 -20.28
N GLY A 40 -14.30 -14.20 -20.74
CA GLY A 40 -14.71 -14.29 -22.14
C GLY A 40 -13.81 -13.49 -23.07
N ASN A 41 -13.55 -14.01 -24.27
CA ASN A 41 -12.73 -13.33 -25.28
C ASN A 41 -13.39 -12.02 -25.74
N ALA A 42 -12.66 -10.91 -25.63
CA ALA A 42 -13.11 -9.62 -26.14
C ALA A 42 -12.96 -9.53 -27.66
N THR A 43 -14.07 -9.42 -28.39
CA THR A 43 -14.08 -9.14 -29.82
C THR A 43 -13.51 -7.74 -30.10
N LYS A 44 -12.74 -7.58 -31.18
CA LYS A 44 -12.09 -6.32 -31.58
C LYS A 44 -13.10 -5.24 -32.03
N THR A 45 -13.69 -4.51 -31.08
CA THR A 45 -14.22 -3.16 -31.31
C THR A 45 -14.18 -2.34 -30.02
N GLY A 46 -13.76 -1.08 -30.13
CA GLY A 46 -13.49 -0.23 -28.97
C GLY A 46 -14.75 0.23 -28.24
N LYS A 47 -15.12 -0.48 -27.17
CA LYS A 47 -15.78 0.01 -25.94
C LYS A 47 -16.03 -1.18 -25.01
N SER A 48 -15.06 -1.50 -24.15
CA SER A 48 -15.29 -2.43 -23.03
C SER A 48 -16.18 -1.77 -21.99
N GLN A 49 -17.49 -1.84 -22.18
CA GLN A 49 -18.42 -1.71 -21.07
C GLN A 49 -18.26 -2.96 -20.20
N VAL A 50 -17.63 -2.79 -19.03
CA VAL A 50 -17.64 -3.80 -17.98
C VAL A 50 -19.05 -3.82 -17.40
N THR A 51 -19.95 -4.55 -18.06
CA THR A 51 -21.27 -4.87 -17.51
C THR A 51 -21.06 -5.89 -16.39
N THR A 52 -20.71 -5.40 -15.20
CA THR A 52 -20.55 -6.25 -14.03
C THR A 52 -21.91 -6.87 -13.71
N ALA A 53 -22.11 -8.12 -14.12
CA ALA A 53 -23.23 -8.93 -13.70
C ALA A 53 -23.03 -9.31 -12.22
N ILE A 54 -23.21 -8.32 -11.33
CA ILE A 54 -23.20 -8.51 -9.88
C ILE A 54 -24.46 -9.32 -9.53
N LYS A 55 -24.36 -10.65 -9.62
CA LYS A 55 -25.13 -11.49 -8.70
C LYS A 55 -24.71 -11.04 -7.31
N SER A 56 -25.70 -10.60 -6.52
CA SER A 56 -25.55 -9.87 -5.26
C SER A 56 -24.95 -10.71 -4.12
N SER A 57 -23.68 -11.10 -4.29
CA SER A 57 -22.80 -11.48 -3.21
C SER A 57 -22.60 -10.25 -2.32
N GLY A 58 -23.40 -10.16 -1.26
CA GLY A 58 -23.55 -8.93 -0.47
C GLY A 58 -22.24 -8.44 0.16
N MET A 59 -22.24 -7.18 0.59
CA MET A 59 -21.09 -6.42 1.11
C MET A 59 -20.09 -7.25 1.97
N ARG A 60 -20.60 -8.14 2.84
CA ARG A 60 -19.79 -9.01 3.70
C ARG A 60 -18.82 -9.94 2.94
N ALA A 61 -19.20 -10.48 1.79
CA ALA A 61 -18.36 -11.45 1.07
C ALA A 61 -17.14 -10.77 0.41
N ILE A 62 -17.33 -9.57 -0.15
CA ILE A 62 -16.25 -8.76 -0.75
C ILE A 62 -15.30 -8.26 0.35
N VAL A 63 -15.85 -7.83 1.49
CA VAL A 63 -15.07 -7.40 2.65
C VAL A 63 -14.24 -8.57 3.22
N ASN A 64 -14.81 -9.78 3.31
CA ASN A 64 -14.09 -10.94 3.83
C ASN A 64 -12.91 -11.37 2.95
N SER A 65 -13.05 -11.46 1.62
CA SER A 65 -11.91 -11.87 0.77
C SER A 65 -10.79 -10.82 0.71
N ALA A 66 -11.13 -9.52 0.81
CA ALA A 66 -10.15 -8.45 0.94
C ALA A 66 -9.40 -8.52 2.29
N LEU A 67 -10.09 -8.84 3.37
CA LEU A 67 -9.49 -9.08 4.69
C LEU A 67 -8.61 -10.34 4.71
N GLU A 68 -9.07 -11.45 4.12
CA GLU A 68 -8.31 -12.69 4.02
C GLU A 68 -7.05 -12.56 3.16
N GLY A 69 -7.08 -11.74 2.10
CA GLY A 69 -5.89 -11.37 1.34
C GLY A 69 -4.90 -10.53 2.15
N SER A 70 -5.39 -9.62 2.98
CA SER A 70 -4.56 -8.62 3.69
C SER A 70 -3.48 -9.22 4.59
N ARG A 71 -3.71 -10.40 5.18
CA ARG A 71 -2.75 -11.11 6.06
C ARG A 71 -1.44 -11.50 5.37
N TYR A 72 -1.44 -11.62 4.04
CA TYR A 72 -0.27 -12.00 3.25
C TYR A 72 0.57 -10.79 2.83
N TYR A 73 -0.02 -9.60 2.91
CA TYR A 73 0.66 -8.35 2.60
C TYR A 73 1.31 -7.76 3.86
N ARG A 74 2.52 -7.23 3.70
CA ARG A 74 3.26 -6.47 4.70
C ARG A 74 3.65 -5.11 4.12
N PRO A 75 3.83 -4.06 4.95
CA PRO A 75 4.39 -2.79 4.50
C PRO A 75 5.74 -3.00 3.79
N ILE A 76 6.06 -2.16 2.79
CA ILE A 76 7.37 -2.25 2.12
C ILE A 76 8.52 -1.78 3.02
N GLY A 77 8.24 -0.80 3.88
CA GLY A 77 9.12 -0.33 4.93
C GLY A 77 8.31 0.29 6.06
N GLU A 78 8.98 0.68 7.14
CA GLU A 78 8.32 1.30 8.29
C GLU A 78 7.82 2.72 7.98
N TRP A 79 8.61 3.49 7.23
CA TRP A 79 8.27 4.83 6.78
C TRP A 79 8.07 4.82 5.26
N THR A 80 6.81 4.82 4.83
CA THR A 80 6.43 5.00 3.43
C THR A 80 5.39 6.09 3.29
N GLY A 81 5.36 6.77 2.16
CA GLY A 81 4.41 7.84 1.91
C GLY A 81 4.56 8.45 0.53
N GLN A 82 3.82 9.51 0.28
CA GLN A 82 3.81 10.23 -0.99
C GLN A 82 4.53 11.57 -0.83
N LEU A 83 5.56 11.81 -1.65
CA LEU A 83 6.06 13.15 -1.92
C LEU A 83 5.00 13.87 -2.74
N LEU A 84 4.49 14.97 -2.20
CA LEU A 84 3.60 15.88 -2.90
C LEU A 84 4.44 17.00 -3.50
N HIS A 85 4.17 17.38 -4.74
CA HIS A 85 4.87 18.51 -5.35
C HIS A 85 4.22 19.84 -4.90
N PRO A 86 4.95 20.78 -4.28
CA PRO A 86 4.36 22.03 -3.84
C PRO A 86 4.16 23.01 -5.00
N ASP A 87 3.18 23.91 -4.88
CA ASP A 87 3.09 25.08 -5.75
C ASP A 87 4.32 26.00 -5.56
N VAL A 88 4.70 26.76 -6.59
CA VAL A 88 5.94 27.57 -6.59
C VAL A 88 5.97 28.65 -5.49
N ASP A 89 4.80 29.18 -5.11
CA ASP A 89 4.60 30.14 -4.01
C ASP A 89 4.60 29.49 -2.62
N ARG A 90 4.50 28.15 -2.57
CA ARG A 90 4.43 27.32 -1.35
C ARG A 90 5.68 26.49 -1.12
N ARG A 91 6.74 26.73 -1.90
CA ARG A 91 8.05 26.09 -1.72
C ARG A 91 8.60 26.40 -0.34
N ASP A 92 9.18 25.38 0.29
CA ASP A 92 9.94 25.56 1.52
C ASP A 92 11.32 26.17 1.20
N PRO A 93 11.72 27.31 1.78
CA PRO A 93 13.07 27.88 1.56
C PRO A 93 14.20 26.91 1.92
N ALA A 94 13.99 26.04 2.92
CA ALA A 94 14.92 24.97 3.28
C ALA A 94 14.93 23.80 2.29
N GLY A 95 14.15 23.87 1.20
CA GLY A 95 14.13 22.91 0.10
C GLY A 95 13.51 21.57 0.46
N GLY A 96 12.68 21.52 1.49
CA GLY A 96 11.82 20.38 1.75
C GLY A 96 10.64 20.29 0.80
N VAL A 97 9.93 19.17 0.89
CA VAL A 97 8.67 18.92 0.16
C VAL A 97 7.61 18.39 1.14
N PRO A 98 6.32 18.63 0.91
CA PRO A 98 5.29 18.01 1.73
C PRO A 98 5.29 16.49 1.50
N PHE A 99 5.26 15.73 2.60
CA PHE A 99 5.25 14.28 2.60
C PHE A 99 4.02 13.77 3.34
N LYS A 100 3.14 13.08 2.62
CA LYS A 100 1.95 12.43 3.18
C LYS A 100 2.33 11.04 3.66
N ILE A 101 2.32 10.84 4.97
CA ILE A 101 2.74 9.61 5.64
C ILE A 101 1.67 8.53 5.41
N GLU A 102 2.04 7.42 4.79
CA GLU A 102 1.16 6.25 4.61
C GLU A 102 1.46 5.13 5.61
N GLN A 103 2.72 4.97 6.01
CA GLN A 103 3.18 4.07 7.08
C GLN A 103 4.19 4.80 7.96
N SER A 104 4.15 4.50 9.26
CA SER A 104 5.08 4.96 10.29
C SER A 104 5.06 3.98 11.47
N PRO A 105 6.17 3.79 12.21
CA PRO A 105 6.16 3.12 13.52
C PRO A 105 5.18 3.78 14.51
N ASP A 106 5.09 5.12 14.51
CA ASP A 106 4.03 5.83 15.22
C ASP A 106 2.76 5.87 14.37
N ARG A 107 1.77 5.07 14.76
CA ARG A 107 0.45 5.06 14.13
C ARG A 107 -0.26 6.41 14.17
N SER A 108 0.07 7.30 15.10
CA SER A 108 -0.50 8.66 15.17
C SER A 108 -0.09 9.52 13.97
N MET A 109 1.00 9.19 13.29
CA MET A 109 1.53 9.94 12.16
C MET A 109 0.90 9.53 10.82
N ILE A 110 0.29 8.35 10.75
CA ILE A 110 -0.32 7.82 9.52
C ILE A 110 -1.46 8.73 9.07
N GLY A 111 -1.43 9.14 7.80
CA GLY A 111 -2.39 10.04 7.17
C GLY A 111 -2.05 11.53 7.31
N LYS A 112 -1.10 11.92 8.16
CA LYS A 112 -0.63 13.32 8.27
C LYS A 112 0.23 13.68 7.05
N THR A 113 0.15 14.95 6.66
CA THR A 113 1.14 15.57 5.77
C THR A 113 2.07 16.42 6.62
N VAL A 114 3.38 16.20 6.50
CA VAL A 114 4.43 16.95 7.21
C VAL A 114 5.47 17.46 6.21
N TRP A 115 6.34 18.38 6.61
CA TRP A 115 7.51 18.70 5.81
C TRP A 115 8.54 17.57 5.89
N LEU A 116 9.03 17.11 4.74
CA LEU A 116 10.23 16.28 4.62
C LEU A 116 11.41 17.16 4.22
N ARG A 117 12.51 17.12 4.97
CA ARG A 117 13.75 17.85 4.67
C ARG A 117 14.96 16.93 4.74
N TRP A 118 16.05 17.32 4.07
CA TRP A 118 17.37 16.79 4.40
C TRP A 118 17.81 17.31 5.78
N ASP A 119 18.50 16.48 6.56
CA ASP A 119 19.18 16.97 7.76
C ASP A 119 20.52 17.60 7.38
N THR A 120 20.55 18.93 7.32
CA THR A 120 21.76 19.70 7.00
C THR A 120 22.36 20.36 8.24
N SER A 121 22.15 19.77 9.42
CA SER A 121 22.66 20.31 10.69
C SER A 121 24.17 20.20 10.82
N GLU A 122 24.79 19.20 10.20
CA GLU A 122 26.23 18.96 10.31
C GLU A 122 27.06 19.84 9.35
N PRO A 123 28.21 20.41 9.78
CA PRO A 123 28.98 21.38 8.97
C PRO A 123 29.53 20.88 7.62
N TRP A 124 29.57 19.56 7.40
CA TRP A 124 29.98 18.91 6.16
C TRP A 124 28.83 18.67 5.16
N GLU A 125 27.57 18.90 5.55
CA GLU A 125 26.35 18.79 4.71
C GLU A 125 26.25 19.88 3.63
N LYS A 126 27.29 20.71 3.44
CA LYS A 126 27.36 21.80 2.44
C LYS A 126 27.07 21.34 1.01
N TRP A 127 27.23 20.05 0.73
CA TRP A 127 26.86 19.44 -0.55
C TRP A 127 25.41 19.76 -0.94
N PHE A 128 24.48 19.83 0.03
CA PHE A 128 23.05 20.04 -0.25
C PHE A 128 22.80 21.39 -0.91
N TYR A 129 23.42 22.45 -0.40
CA TYR A 129 23.34 23.79 -0.98
C TYR A 129 24.09 23.87 -2.32
N ALA A 130 25.24 23.17 -2.45
CA ALA A 130 26.01 23.12 -3.68
C ALA A 130 25.34 22.30 -4.81
N ARG A 131 24.37 21.44 -4.48
CA ARG A 131 23.57 20.65 -5.44
C ARG A 131 22.17 21.22 -5.69
N ARG A 132 21.99 22.53 -5.47
CA ARG A 132 20.80 23.26 -5.93
C ARG A 132 21.04 23.87 -7.29
N TYR A 133 20.12 23.63 -8.21
CA TYR A 133 20.24 24.07 -9.60
C TYR A 133 19.03 24.88 -10.04
N ASP A 134 19.27 25.84 -10.92
CA ASP A 134 18.21 26.48 -11.67
C ASP A 134 17.78 25.53 -12.80
N VAL A 135 16.47 25.32 -12.92
CA VAL A 135 15.89 24.44 -13.94
C VAL A 135 15.25 25.29 -15.03
N HIS A 136 15.63 25.01 -16.27
CA HIS A 136 15.01 25.58 -17.45
C HIS A 136 15.01 24.54 -18.57
N ILE A 137 13.82 24.21 -19.07
CA ILE A 137 13.62 23.22 -20.13
C ILE A 137 13.48 23.95 -21.46
N ASP A 138 14.37 23.64 -22.40
CA ASP A 138 14.25 24.13 -23.78
C ASP A 138 12.96 23.62 -24.44
N GLY A 139 12.13 24.55 -24.93
CA GLY A 139 10.83 24.23 -25.51
C GLY A 139 10.92 23.32 -26.75
N GLY A 140 11.97 23.45 -27.57
CA GLY A 140 12.17 22.59 -28.74
C GLY A 140 12.45 21.14 -28.36
N ARG A 141 13.36 20.94 -27.39
CA ARG A 141 13.67 19.64 -26.80
C ARG A 141 12.48 19.05 -26.05
N LEU A 142 11.70 19.86 -25.35
CA LEU A 142 10.47 19.45 -24.66
C LEU A 142 9.45 18.85 -25.63
N GLN A 143 9.13 19.56 -26.72
CA GLN A 143 8.20 19.08 -27.74
C GLN A 143 8.70 17.78 -28.41
N LYS A 144 10.00 17.68 -28.69
CA LYS A 144 10.59 16.44 -29.20
C LYS A 144 10.46 15.29 -28.18
N ALA A 145 10.81 15.51 -26.92
CA ALA A 145 10.75 14.48 -25.88
C ALA A 145 9.33 13.94 -25.68
N ILE A 146 8.32 14.81 -25.67
CA ILE A 146 6.90 14.42 -25.60
C ILE A 146 6.50 13.60 -26.84
N LYS A 147 6.91 14.01 -28.04
CA LYS A 147 6.66 13.26 -29.29
C LYS A 147 7.32 11.88 -29.29
N ASP A 148 8.51 11.76 -28.70
CA ASP A 148 9.26 10.52 -28.54
C ASP A 148 8.72 9.65 -27.37
N GLY A 149 7.64 10.07 -26.70
CA GLY A 149 6.96 9.31 -25.64
C GLY A 149 7.58 9.42 -24.25
N LEU A 150 8.45 10.41 -24.03
CA LEU A 150 9.09 10.67 -22.74
C LEU A 150 8.21 11.57 -21.85
N ASN A 151 8.37 11.43 -20.53
CA ASN A 151 7.71 12.27 -19.52
C ASN A 151 8.75 13.20 -18.85
N PRO A 152 9.06 14.38 -19.43
CA PRO A 152 10.00 15.33 -18.84
C PRO A 152 9.43 16.00 -17.57
N PRO A 153 10.30 16.50 -16.68
CA PRO A 153 9.93 17.05 -15.37
C PRO A 153 9.41 18.49 -15.46
N VAL A 154 8.33 18.70 -16.23
CA VAL A 154 7.78 20.05 -16.52
C VAL A 154 7.26 20.80 -15.28
N ALA A 155 7.01 20.10 -14.17
CA ALA A 155 6.52 20.71 -12.93
C ALA A 155 7.52 21.70 -12.30
N ILE A 156 8.82 21.45 -12.49
CA ILE A 156 9.94 22.26 -11.99
C ILE A 156 10.55 23.18 -13.06
N ASP A 157 9.93 23.31 -14.23
CA ASP A 157 10.45 24.23 -15.26
C ASP A 157 10.38 25.70 -14.80
N GLY A 158 11.43 26.45 -15.06
CA GLY A 158 11.63 27.82 -14.58
C GLY A 158 11.98 27.95 -13.09
N TRP A 159 11.98 26.87 -12.31
CA TRP A 159 12.28 26.94 -10.88
C TRP A 159 13.75 27.28 -10.62
N LYS A 160 13.98 28.07 -9.57
CA LYS A 160 15.31 28.51 -9.12
C LYS A 160 15.77 27.73 -7.90
N GLN A 161 17.06 27.39 -7.86
CA GLN A 161 17.70 26.71 -6.72
C GLN A 161 16.91 25.47 -6.24
N VAL A 162 16.50 24.61 -7.18
CA VAL A 162 15.73 23.38 -6.92
C VAL A 162 16.54 22.42 -6.08
N SER A 163 15.98 21.97 -4.95
CA SER A 163 16.60 20.99 -4.06
C SER A 163 16.55 19.56 -4.62
N PRO A 164 17.36 18.63 -4.11
CA PRO A 164 17.23 17.21 -4.43
C PRO A 164 15.82 16.63 -4.17
N LEU A 165 15.11 17.06 -3.13
CA LEU A 165 13.73 16.59 -2.85
C LEU A 165 12.70 17.21 -3.79
N GLU A 166 12.86 18.48 -4.14
CA GLU A 166 11.99 19.17 -5.11
C GLU A 166 12.18 18.59 -6.52
N SER A 167 13.43 18.28 -6.89
CA SER A 167 13.77 17.58 -8.13
C SER A 167 13.15 16.18 -8.16
N LEU A 168 13.22 15.44 -7.04
CA LEU A 168 12.62 14.11 -6.93
C LEU A 168 11.08 14.16 -7.01
N SER A 169 10.41 15.07 -6.29
CA SER A 169 8.94 15.19 -6.34
C SER A 169 8.42 15.73 -7.68
N GLY A 170 9.18 16.61 -8.33
CA GLY A 170 8.87 17.18 -9.65
C GLY A 170 9.34 16.36 -10.84
N ALA A 171 10.02 15.22 -10.63
CA ALA A 171 10.67 14.43 -11.68
C ALA A 171 9.70 13.87 -12.74
N ARG A 172 8.41 13.77 -12.42
CA ARG A 172 7.35 13.25 -13.29
C ARG A 172 5.99 13.85 -12.91
N PRO A 173 4.96 13.73 -13.76
CA PRO A 173 3.60 14.11 -13.38
C PRO A 173 3.04 13.29 -12.21
N GLY A 174 2.41 13.98 -11.25
CA GLY A 174 1.71 13.39 -10.11
C GLY A 174 2.61 12.93 -8.95
N ASP A 175 1.98 12.55 -7.84
CA ASP A 175 2.68 12.25 -6.60
C ASP A 175 3.62 11.03 -6.71
N MET A 176 4.69 11.04 -5.90
CA MET A 176 5.70 9.98 -5.90
C MET A 176 5.71 9.22 -4.58
N THR A 177 5.35 7.93 -4.63
CA THR A 177 5.47 7.04 -3.46
C THR A 177 6.94 6.69 -3.22
N VAL A 178 7.41 6.92 -2.00
CA VAL A 178 8.77 6.62 -1.55
C VAL A 178 8.79 5.90 -0.22
N MET A 179 9.88 5.17 0.03
CA MET A 179 10.29 4.67 1.33
C MET A 179 11.44 5.54 1.86
N LEU A 180 11.37 5.92 3.13
CA LEU A 180 12.43 6.66 3.82
C LEU A 180 13.23 5.67 4.68
N ARG A 181 14.56 5.72 4.61
CA ARG A 181 15.43 4.97 5.54
C ARG A 181 15.79 5.85 6.73
N ASN A 182 15.55 5.31 7.92
CA ASN A 182 15.89 5.90 9.22
C ASN A 182 15.55 7.40 9.39
N PRO A 183 14.35 7.87 8.98
CA PRO A 183 14.02 9.29 9.12
C PRO A 183 13.84 9.66 10.60
N VAL A 184 14.20 10.89 10.96
CA VAL A 184 14.10 11.43 12.32
C VAL A 184 13.00 12.48 12.37
N TRP A 185 12.05 12.33 13.29
CA TRP A 185 11.01 13.33 13.55
C TRP A 185 11.49 14.30 14.64
N ASP A 186 11.57 15.60 14.33
CA ASP A 186 12.04 16.62 15.28
C ASP A 186 10.92 17.32 16.09
N GLY A 187 9.67 16.89 15.90
CA GLY A 187 8.47 17.52 16.47
C GLY A 187 7.67 18.36 15.48
N ASN A 188 8.25 18.75 14.35
CA ASN A 188 7.60 19.57 13.31
C ASN A 188 7.93 19.12 11.87
N VAL A 189 9.13 18.58 11.66
CA VAL A 189 9.69 18.19 10.37
C VAL A 189 10.21 16.75 10.46
N LEU A 190 9.98 15.99 9.39
CA LEU A 190 10.61 14.70 9.18
C LEU A 190 11.92 14.92 8.42
N LYS A 191 13.04 14.50 9.01
CA LYS A 191 14.38 14.67 8.44
C LYS A 191 14.94 13.38 7.90
N VAL A 192 15.71 13.47 6.81
CA VAL A 192 16.45 12.34 6.22
C VAL A 192 17.92 12.71 5.98
N VAL A 193 18.80 11.73 6.19
CA VAL A 193 20.23 11.77 5.82
C VAL A 193 20.53 10.89 4.60
N GLU A 194 19.53 10.19 4.08
CA GLU A 194 19.60 9.33 2.90
C GLU A 194 18.55 9.71 1.87
N GLU A 195 18.83 9.43 0.59
CA GLU A 195 17.88 9.69 -0.49
C GLU A 195 16.63 8.79 -0.37
N PRO A 196 15.40 9.34 -0.49
CA PRO A 196 14.18 8.55 -0.52
C PRO A 196 14.16 7.53 -1.67
N VAL A 197 13.86 6.27 -1.35
CA VAL A 197 13.80 5.19 -2.35
C VAL A 197 12.42 5.19 -3.00
N GLN A 198 12.34 5.36 -4.32
CA GLN A 198 11.07 5.23 -5.06
C GLN A 198 10.52 3.80 -5.00
N ILE A 199 9.22 3.65 -4.72
CA ILE A 199 8.56 2.34 -4.63
C ILE A 199 7.27 2.30 -5.45
N CYS A 200 6.95 1.14 -6.03
CA CYS A 200 5.78 0.96 -6.90
C CYS A 200 4.48 0.60 -6.15
N GLY A 201 4.47 0.71 -4.81
CA GLY A 201 3.31 0.40 -3.98
C GLY A 201 3.63 0.51 -2.49
N LYS A 202 2.62 0.42 -1.64
CA LYS A 202 2.74 0.54 -0.16
C LYS A 202 2.98 -0.77 0.57
N SER A 203 2.66 -1.90 -0.07
CA SER A 203 2.77 -3.23 0.53
C SER A 203 3.31 -4.28 -0.45
N MET A 204 4.03 -5.26 0.08
CA MET A 204 4.54 -6.43 -0.63
C MET A 204 3.95 -7.71 -0.04
N ALA A 205 3.88 -8.78 -0.81
CA ALA A 205 3.52 -10.11 -0.33
C ALA A 205 4.45 -11.15 -0.96
N LEU A 206 4.82 -12.17 -0.18
CA LEU A 206 5.46 -13.36 -0.76
C LEU A 206 4.40 -14.16 -1.51
N VAL A 207 4.77 -14.69 -2.68
CA VAL A 207 3.90 -15.48 -3.53
C VAL A 207 4.61 -16.69 -4.10
N ARG A 208 3.84 -17.70 -4.48
CA ARG A 208 4.25 -18.90 -5.20
C ARG A 208 3.51 -18.97 -6.52
N PHE A 209 4.21 -19.37 -7.58
CA PHE A 209 3.58 -19.65 -8.86
C PHE A 209 3.00 -21.06 -8.82
N LYS A 210 1.68 -21.18 -9.05
CA LYS A 210 0.99 -22.48 -9.10
C LYS A 210 1.08 -23.11 -10.50
N GLU A 211 0.93 -22.29 -11.54
CA GLU A 211 0.75 -22.78 -12.92
C GLU A 211 1.21 -21.73 -13.96
N ASP A 212 1.72 -22.22 -15.09
CA ASP A 212 2.01 -21.44 -16.30
C ASP A 212 0.83 -21.56 -17.27
N ILE A 213 0.22 -20.41 -17.62
CA ILE A 213 -0.93 -20.34 -18.55
C ILE A 213 -0.55 -19.67 -19.90
N GLY A 214 0.74 -19.67 -20.22
CA GLY A 214 1.31 -19.16 -21.47
C GLY A 214 1.37 -17.63 -21.57
N GLY A 215 2.34 -17.15 -22.35
CA GLY A 215 2.50 -15.73 -22.70
C GLY A 215 2.81 -14.83 -21.50
N ASN A 216 3.83 -15.20 -20.70
CA ASN A 216 4.28 -14.50 -19.49
C ASN A 216 3.23 -14.35 -18.37
N ARG A 217 2.12 -15.09 -18.43
CA ARG A 217 1.08 -15.10 -17.40
C ARG A 217 1.27 -16.32 -16.47
N ARG A 218 0.99 -16.13 -15.19
CA ARG A 218 1.11 -17.17 -14.15
C ARG A 218 -0.10 -17.12 -13.24
N ILE A 219 -0.55 -18.28 -12.75
CA ILE A 219 -1.47 -18.31 -11.60
C ILE A 219 -0.61 -18.18 -10.34
N VAL A 220 -0.96 -17.18 -9.52
CA VAL A 220 -0.21 -16.78 -8.33
C VAL A 220 -1.03 -17.12 -7.09
N VAL A 221 -0.40 -17.74 -6.09
CA VAL A 221 -1.00 -18.05 -4.79
C VAL A 221 -0.05 -17.61 -3.67
N HIS A 222 -0.56 -17.46 -2.45
CA HIS A 222 0.28 -17.25 -1.25
C HIS A 222 0.65 -18.61 -0.63
#